data_AF-A0AAJ1ECA3-F1
#
_entry.id   AF-A0AAJ1ECA3-F1
#
_cell.length_a   1.000
_cell.length_b   1.000
_cell.length_c   1.000
_cell.angle_alpha   90.00
_cell.angle_beta   90.00
_cell.angle_gamma   90.00
#
_symmetry.space_group_name_H-M   'P 1'
#
loop_
_entity.id
_entity.type
_entity.pdbx_description
1 polymer ?
#
loop_
_entity_poly.entity_id
_entity_poly.type
_entity_poly.pdbx_seq_one_letter_code
_entity_poly.pdbx_strand_id
1 'polypeptide(L)'
;MTSYSVDDAIRELAPALGKAPAGAVSGDWTATTMQAGHSSRTGGYLDAEGKHVPEDSRHPLDIIANVVEKLDASGGPRFNKVVIRWKKPKFPFMQAKITLETSYDQTIVPRGPDDPIYETAAAARRAFWQSRGTLQEDFAVERGTANIHAQTKWFCPHRRILAIHAPGRLTLATDGLSTPWAGISEPENGVECELFMEFDAATLDAAGIENWANLLINIGDLVADGYRVARDVEKHGAILFCRLTEDYRPMTRIMLSRDASRIDGLPFGSVPLIRATPIAETEIEGQDLSDDWGAAAARNALAKRGMRID
;
A
#
# COMPACT_ATOMS: atom_id res chain seq x y z
N MET A 1 -33.12 23.55 -17.22
CA MET A 1 -32.46 23.95 -15.96
C MET A 1 -31.01 24.26 -16.28
N THR A 2 -30.47 25.38 -15.82
CA THR A 2 -29.05 25.72 -15.98
C THR A 2 -28.20 24.83 -15.09
N SER A 3 -27.11 24.27 -15.64
CA SER A 3 -26.17 23.47 -14.88
C SER A 3 -25.42 24.34 -13.85
N TYR A 4 -25.11 23.77 -12.68
CA TYR A 4 -24.42 24.44 -11.59
C TYR A 4 -22.99 24.82 -11.99
N SER A 5 -22.63 26.09 -11.85
CA SER A 5 -21.37 26.64 -12.33
C SER A 5 -20.40 27.06 -11.21
N VAL A 6 -19.14 27.34 -11.56
CA VAL A 6 -18.15 27.92 -10.64
C VAL A 6 -18.62 29.25 -10.05
N ASP A 7 -19.34 30.07 -10.81
CA ASP A 7 -19.88 31.34 -10.30
C ASP A 7 -20.99 31.13 -9.27
N ASP A 8 -21.80 30.08 -9.44
CA ASP A 8 -22.81 29.70 -8.44
C ASP A 8 -22.16 29.18 -7.17
N ALA A 9 -21.11 28.37 -7.30
CA ALA A 9 -20.26 27.93 -6.19
C ALA A 9 -19.65 29.10 -5.42
N ILE A 10 -19.05 30.07 -6.11
CA ILE A 10 -18.50 31.28 -5.48
C ILE A 10 -19.59 32.08 -4.75
N ARG A 11 -20.78 32.20 -5.34
CA ARG A 11 -21.92 32.91 -4.73
C ARG A 11 -22.40 32.23 -3.46
N GLU A 12 -22.45 30.89 -3.43
CA GLU A 12 -22.82 30.11 -2.24
C GLU A 12 -21.76 30.15 -1.14
N LEU A 13 -20.46 30.16 -1.51
CA LEU A 13 -19.36 30.24 -0.55
C LEU A 13 -19.24 31.61 0.11
N ALA A 14 -19.57 32.69 -0.60
CA ALA A 14 -19.42 34.08 -0.14
C ALA A 14 -19.98 34.38 1.27
N PRO A 15 -21.22 34.04 1.62
CA PRO A 15 -21.76 34.32 2.95
C PRO A 15 -21.10 33.48 4.06
N ALA A 16 -20.61 32.28 3.75
CA ALA A 16 -19.95 31.43 4.72
C ALA A 16 -18.49 31.87 4.97
N LEU A 17 -17.72 32.06 3.89
CA LEU A 17 -16.33 32.50 3.98
C LEU A 17 -16.21 33.97 4.43
N GLY A 18 -17.26 34.76 4.28
CA GLY A 18 -17.36 36.11 4.81
C GLY A 18 -17.42 36.19 6.34
N LYS A 19 -17.73 35.08 7.04
CA LYS A 19 -17.73 34.98 8.50
C LYS A 19 -16.34 34.59 9.04
N ALA A 20 -15.28 35.11 8.41
CA ALA A 20 -13.91 34.82 8.78
C ALA A 20 -13.62 35.21 10.25
N PRO A 21 -12.79 34.44 10.98
CA PRO A 21 -12.42 34.75 12.35
C PRO A 21 -11.63 36.06 12.44
N ALA A 22 -11.62 36.66 13.64
CA ALA A 22 -10.84 37.86 13.90
C ALA A 22 -9.35 37.60 13.63
N GLY A 23 -8.69 38.54 12.95
CA GLY A 23 -7.27 38.41 12.54
C GLY A 23 -7.05 37.79 11.16
N ALA A 24 -8.05 37.11 10.58
CA ALA A 24 -7.93 36.57 9.23
C ALA A 24 -7.85 37.70 8.17
N VAL A 25 -6.90 37.56 7.24
CA VAL A 25 -6.76 38.46 6.07
C VAL A 25 -6.86 37.71 4.74
N SER A 26 -6.61 36.40 4.77
CA SER A 26 -6.78 35.49 3.63
C SER A 26 -7.25 34.12 4.11
N GLY A 27 -7.59 33.25 3.18
CA GLY A 27 -7.88 31.85 3.44
C GLY A 27 -7.56 31.03 2.19
N ASP A 28 -7.07 29.83 2.39
CA ASP A 28 -6.74 28.88 1.34
C ASP A 28 -7.26 27.51 1.75
N TRP A 29 -8.05 26.89 0.87
CA TRP A 29 -8.55 25.54 1.04
C TRP A 29 -8.30 24.74 -0.23
N THR A 30 -7.85 23.51 -0.03
CA THR A 30 -7.84 22.49 -1.08
C THR A 30 -8.90 21.44 -0.74
N ALA A 31 -9.74 21.11 -1.71
CA ALA A 31 -10.70 20.02 -1.60
C ALA A 31 -10.51 19.01 -2.74
N THR A 32 -10.76 17.74 -2.45
CA THR A 32 -10.72 16.65 -3.43
C THR A 32 -12.11 16.06 -3.64
N THR A 33 -12.37 15.51 -4.84
CA THR A 33 -13.61 14.77 -5.11
C THR A 33 -13.38 13.27 -4.95
N MET A 34 -14.45 12.46 -4.99
CA MET A 34 -14.32 10.99 -5.00
C MET A 34 -13.52 10.44 -6.19
N GLN A 35 -13.31 11.24 -7.24
CA GLN A 35 -12.42 10.88 -8.36
C GLN A 35 -10.92 10.80 -7.94
N ALA A 36 -10.56 11.36 -6.77
CA ALA A 36 -9.26 11.19 -6.12
C ALA A 36 -9.22 10.00 -5.11
N GLY A 37 -10.25 9.15 -5.10
CA GLY A 37 -10.39 8.02 -4.17
C GLY A 37 -10.95 8.38 -2.81
N HIS A 38 -10.81 9.64 -2.40
CA HIS A 38 -11.42 10.16 -1.20
C HIS A 38 -11.84 11.61 -1.40
N SER A 39 -12.99 11.99 -0.81
CA SER A 39 -13.37 13.38 -0.66
C SER A 39 -12.73 13.92 0.63
N SER A 40 -11.93 14.97 0.52
CA SER A 40 -11.34 15.65 1.67
C SER A 40 -11.33 17.15 1.47
N ARG A 41 -11.09 17.85 2.57
CA ARG A 41 -10.87 19.29 2.62
C ARG A 41 -9.76 19.59 3.62
N THR A 42 -8.76 20.34 3.19
CA THR A 42 -7.68 20.84 4.05
C THR A 42 -7.53 22.35 3.86
N GLY A 43 -6.83 22.99 4.79
CA GLY A 43 -6.61 24.44 4.79
C GLY A 43 -7.46 25.18 5.81
N GLY A 44 -7.46 26.51 5.73
CA GLY A 44 -8.04 27.38 6.74
C GLY A 44 -7.77 28.85 6.48
N TYR A 45 -8.26 29.70 7.37
CA TYR A 45 -7.93 31.12 7.36
C TYR A 45 -6.49 31.38 7.81
N LEU A 46 -5.92 32.45 7.26
CA LEU A 46 -4.55 32.89 7.50
C LEU A 46 -4.52 34.35 7.97
N ASP A 47 -3.64 34.65 8.92
CA ASP A 47 -3.31 36.00 9.36
C ASP A 47 -2.35 36.70 8.36
N ALA A 48 -1.93 37.92 8.69
CA ALA A 48 -1.05 38.72 7.83
C ALA A 48 0.35 38.13 7.68
N GLU A 49 0.77 37.32 8.65
CA GLU A 49 2.02 36.60 8.71
C GLU A 49 1.94 35.23 8.02
N GLY A 50 0.75 34.84 7.52
CA GLY A 50 0.51 33.57 6.84
C GLY A 50 0.31 32.38 7.77
N LYS A 51 0.06 32.60 9.07
CA LYS A 51 -0.22 31.53 10.03
C LYS A 51 -1.71 31.23 10.11
N HIS A 52 -2.03 29.97 10.40
CA HIS A 52 -3.42 29.55 10.58
C HIS A 52 -4.07 30.25 11.77
N VAL A 53 -5.20 30.89 11.51
CA VAL A 53 -6.06 31.45 12.55
C VAL A 53 -6.92 30.33 13.12
N PRO A 54 -6.98 30.15 14.45
CA PRO A 54 -7.86 29.17 15.07
C PRO A 54 -9.32 29.40 14.64
N GLU A 55 -9.94 28.37 14.06
CA GLU A 55 -11.37 28.39 13.76
C GLU A 55 -12.14 28.04 15.04
N ASP A 56 -12.87 28.99 15.60
CA ASP A 56 -13.89 28.68 16.60
C ASP A 56 -14.96 27.81 15.92
N SER A 57 -15.26 26.64 16.50
CA SER A 57 -16.11 25.57 15.96
C SER A 57 -17.57 25.93 15.64
N ARG A 58 -17.94 27.22 15.71
CA ARG A 58 -19.32 27.72 15.53
C ARG A 58 -19.74 27.82 14.06
N HIS A 59 -18.81 27.75 13.11
CA HIS A 59 -19.08 27.87 11.68
C HIS A 59 -18.38 26.77 10.88
N PRO A 60 -18.85 25.51 10.95
CA PRO A 60 -18.26 24.42 10.18
C PRO A 60 -18.33 24.74 8.68
N LEU A 61 -17.18 24.63 8.02
CA LEU A 61 -16.99 24.92 6.59
C LEU A 61 -17.41 23.74 5.69
N ASP A 62 -18.38 22.93 6.14
CA ASP A 62 -18.96 21.80 5.39
C ASP A 62 -19.59 22.26 4.07
N ILE A 63 -19.94 23.55 3.97
CA ILE A 63 -20.38 24.17 2.72
C ILE A 63 -19.37 24.00 1.57
N ILE A 64 -18.07 23.93 1.86
CA ILE A 64 -17.05 23.68 0.83
C ILE A 64 -17.28 22.29 0.22
N ALA A 65 -17.50 21.26 1.04
CA ALA A 65 -17.78 19.91 0.55
C ALA A 65 -19.07 19.89 -0.30
N ASN A 66 -20.15 20.51 0.20
CA ASN A 66 -21.43 20.58 -0.52
C ASN A 66 -21.31 21.25 -1.90
N VAL A 67 -20.56 22.36 -1.98
CA VAL A 67 -20.34 23.08 -3.23
C VAL A 67 -19.51 22.26 -4.22
N VAL A 68 -18.50 21.54 -3.73
CA VAL A 68 -17.68 20.63 -4.54
C VAL A 68 -18.52 19.46 -5.07
N GLU A 69 -19.39 18.87 -4.25
CA GLU A 69 -20.33 17.81 -4.68
C GLU A 69 -21.30 18.30 -5.75
N LYS A 70 -21.87 19.51 -5.59
CA LYS A 70 -22.75 20.11 -6.61
C LYS A 70 -22.02 20.39 -7.92
N LEU A 71 -20.76 20.83 -7.86
CA LEU A 71 -19.92 21.03 -9.04
C LEU A 71 -19.61 19.70 -9.75
N ASP A 72 -19.32 18.63 -9.00
CA ASP A 72 -19.04 17.30 -9.57
C ASP A 72 -20.31 16.72 -10.23
N ALA A 73 -21.47 16.91 -9.61
CA ALA A 73 -22.76 16.48 -10.14
C ALA A 73 -23.27 17.30 -11.35
N SER A 74 -22.65 18.43 -11.68
CA SER A 74 -23.14 19.35 -12.71
C SER A 74 -22.83 18.89 -14.15
N GLY A 75 -22.03 17.83 -14.32
CA GLY A 75 -21.69 17.25 -15.61
C GLY A 75 -20.73 18.11 -16.43
N GLY A 76 -20.00 19.04 -15.80
CA GLY A 76 -18.93 19.82 -16.42
C GLY A 76 -17.66 18.98 -16.70
N PRO A 77 -16.56 19.63 -17.14
CA PRO A 77 -15.27 18.97 -17.29
C PRO A 77 -14.83 18.26 -16.00
N ARG A 78 -14.21 17.08 -16.12
CA ARG A 78 -13.74 16.32 -14.97
C ARG A 78 -12.73 17.12 -14.17
N PHE A 79 -12.85 17.07 -12.84
CA PHE A 79 -11.89 17.60 -11.89
C PHE A 79 -11.86 16.70 -10.66
N ASN A 80 -10.73 16.67 -9.97
CA ASN A 80 -10.58 15.93 -8.72
C ASN A 80 -9.89 16.78 -7.63
N LYS A 81 -9.55 18.02 -7.95
CA LYS A 81 -8.99 19.01 -7.05
C LYS A 81 -9.68 20.35 -7.27
N VAL A 82 -10.03 20.99 -6.16
CA VAL A 82 -10.62 22.34 -6.11
C VAL A 82 -9.80 23.18 -5.16
N VAL A 83 -9.32 24.33 -5.63
CA VAL A 83 -8.60 25.31 -4.81
C VAL A 83 -9.48 26.53 -4.62
N ILE A 84 -9.77 26.84 -3.37
CA ILE A 84 -10.62 27.97 -2.98
C ILE A 84 -9.74 28.95 -2.22
N ARG A 85 -9.68 30.19 -2.73
CA ARG A 85 -8.95 31.27 -2.05
C ARG A 85 -9.92 32.36 -1.68
N TRP A 86 -9.82 32.83 -0.45
CA TRP A 86 -10.56 33.96 0.07
C TRP A 86 -9.58 35.07 0.44
N LYS A 87 -9.96 36.32 0.15
CA LYS A 87 -9.19 37.49 0.55
C LYS A 87 -10.11 38.54 1.14
N LYS A 88 -9.74 39.01 2.33
CA LYS A 88 -10.45 40.06 3.04
C LYS A 88 -10.60 41.31 2.16
N PRO A 89 -11.78 41.97 2.16
CA PRO A 89 -11.94 43.23 1.45
C PRO A 89 -11.02 44.32 2.02
N LYS A 90 -10.54 45.20 1.15
CA LYS A 90 -9.71 46.35 1.56
C LYS A 90 -10.50 47.43 2.31
N PHE A 91 -11.81 47.50 2.09
CA PHE A 91 -12.68 48.55 2.66
C PHE A 91 -13.97 47.99 3.28
N PRO A 92 -14.56 48.66 4.30
CA PRO A 92 -15.66 48.13 5.12
C PRO A 92 -17.00 47.84 4.43
N PHE A 93 -17.12 48.09 3.13
CA PHE A 93 -18.36 47.87 2.35
C PHE A 93 -18.12 47.07 1.07
N MET A 94 -16.89 46.61 0.84
CA MET A 94 -16.58 45.73 -0.27
C MET A 94 -16.81 44.27 0.11
N GLN A 95 -17.23 43.47 -0.86
CA GLN A 95 -17.27 42.02 -0.69
C GLN A 95 -15.86 41.44 -0.69
N ALA A 96 -15.67 40.35 0.06
CA ALA A 96 -14.45 39.58 -0.02
C ALA A 96 -14.24 39.03 -1.42
N LYS A 97 -12.98 38.94 -1.86
CA LYS A 97 -12.66 38.30 -3.13
C LYS A 97 -12.55 36.80 -2.90
N ILE A 98 -13.35 36.03 -3.61
CA ILE A 98 -13.25 34.57 -3.63
C ILE A 98 -12.87 34.15 -5.05
N THR A 99 -11.91 33.23 -5.15
CA THR A 99 -11.58 32.55 -6.40
C THR A 99 -11.70 31.05 -6.17
N LEU A 100 -12.27 30.35 -7.13
CA LEU A 100 -12.38 28.91 -7.15
C LEU A 100 -11.79 28.41 -8.46
N GLU A 101 -10.80 27.53 -8.36
CA GLU A 101 -10.14 26.89 -9.49
C GLU A 101 -10.39 25.38 -9.39
N THR A 102 -10.86 24.78 -10.48
CA THR A 102 -10.96 23.32 -10.61
C THR A 102 -9.86 22.82 -11.51
N SER A 103 -9.27 21.69 -11.15
CA SER A 103 -8.24 21.02 -11.96
C SER A 103 -8.37 19.51 -11.85
N TYR A 104 -7.94 18.82 -12.91
CA TYR A 104 -7.77 17.39 -12.89
C TYR A 104 -6.29 17.06 -12.69
N ASP A 105 -5.97 16.46 -11.55
CA ASP A 105 -4.64 16.03 -11.18
C ASP A 105 -4.55 14.50 -11.27
N GLN A 106 -3.85 14.01 -12.29
CA GLN A 106 -3.77 12.57 -12.53
C GLN A 106 -3.01 11.83 -11.41
N THR A 107 -2.15 12.50 -10.64
CA THR A 107 -1.31 11.84 -9.64
C THR A 107 -2.05 11.41 -8.38
N ILE A 108 -3.26 11.92 -8.17
CA ILE A 108 -4.12 11.58 -7.03
C ILE A 108 -5.29 10.67 -7.44
N VAL A 109 -5.34 10.24 -8.71
CA VAL A 109 -6.37 9.32 -9.19
C VAL A 109 -6.01 7.91 -8.73
N PRO A 110 -6.91 7.21 -8.01
CA PRO A 110 -6.70 5.83 -7.62
C PRO A 110 -6.50 4.94 -8.84
N ARG A 111 -5.57 4.00 -8.72
CA ARG A 111 -5.34 3.01 -9.79
C ARG A 111 -6.56 2.11 -9.94
N GLY A 112 -7.08 2.03 -11.16
CA GLY A 112 -8.14 1.10 -11.53
C GLY A 112 -7.60 -0.33 -11.71
N PRO A 113 -8.46 -1.34 -11.95
CA PRO A 113 -8.04 -2.72 -12.23
C PRO A 113 -7.22 -2.91 -13.51
N ASP A 114 -7.42 -2.03 -14.49
CA ASP A 114 -6.79 -2.13 -15.82
C ASP A 114 -5.53 -1.26 -15.93
N ASP A 115 -4.97 -0.81 -14.79
CA ASP A 115 -3.77 0.01 -14.80
C ASP A 115 -2.57 -0.80 -15.34
N PRO A 116 -1.91 -0.33 -16.42
CA PRO A 116 -0.78 -1.06 -17.04
C PRO A 116 0.40 -1.27 -16.08
N ILE A 117 0.43 -0.55 -14.95
CA ILE A 117 1.45 -0.71 -13.93
C ILE A 117 1.46 -2.11 -13.30
N TYR A 118 0.31 -2.78 -13.23
CA TYR A 118 0.25 -4.12 -12.65
C TYR A 118 0.96 -5.15 -13.53
N GLU A 119 0.79 -5.04 -14.86
CA GLU A 119 1.53 -5.88 -15.80
C GLU A 119 3.02 -5.56 -15.81
N THR A 120 3.38 -4.28 -15.66
CA THR A 120 4.78 -3.86 -15.51
C THR A 120 5.40 -4.49 -14.26
N ALA A 121 4.71 -4.46 -13.12
CA ALA A 121 5.17 -5.08 -11.88
C ALA A 121 5.26 -6.61 -11.99
N ALA A 122 4.27 -7.26 -12.60
CA ALA A 122 4.27 -8.69 -12.83
C ALA A 122 5.41 -9.14 -13.77
N ALA A 123 5.70 -8.36 -14.81
CA ALA A 123 6.80 -8.62 -15.73
C ALA A 123 8.16 -8.53 -15.02
N ALA A 124 8.37 -7.50 -14.18
CA ALA A 124 9.60 -7.34 -13.41
C ALA A 124 9.85 -8.53 -12.46
N ARG A 125 8.83 -8.95 -11.70
CA ARG A 125 8.92 -10.14 -10.84
C ARG A 125 9.18 -11.41 -11.63
N ARG A 126 8.48 -11.61 -12.74
CA ARG A 126 8.65 -12.78 -13.59
C ARG A 126 10.07 -12.87 -14.15
N ALA A 127 10.61 -11.76 -14.65
CA ALA A 127 11.99 -11.70 -15.13
C ALA A 127 12.99 -12.05 -14.02
N PHE A 128 12.78 -11.52 -12.82
CA PHE A 128 13.59 -11.86 -11.66
C PHE A 128 13.52 -13.36 -11.32
N TRP A 129 12.33 -13.96 -11.23
CA TRP A 129 12.18 -15.37 -10.90
C TRP A 129 12.75 -16.29 -11.98
N GLN A 130 12.58 -15.94 -13.26
CA GLN A 130 13.18 -16.65 -14.39
C GLN A 130 14.72 -16.57 -14.40
N SER A 131 15.31 -15.51 -13.84
CA SER A 131 16.77 -15.43 -13.68
C SER A 131 17.32 -16.44 -12.66
N ARG A 132 16.46 -16.95 -11.75
CA ARG A 132 16.83 -17.92 -10.71
C ARG A 132 16.61 -19.38 -11.09
N GLY A 133 15.91 -19.64 -12.18
CA GLY A 133 15.64 -20.99 -12.69
C GLY A 133 14.47 -21.03 -13.69
N THR A 134 14.04 -22.25 -14.02
CA THR A 134 12.93 -22.48 -14.94
C THR A 134 11.61 -22.49 -14.19
N LEU A 135 10.65 -21.65 -14.60
CA LEU A 135 9.31 -21.68 -14.04
C LEU A 135 8.60 -22.98 -14.43
N GLN A 136 7.96 -23.63 -13.46
CA GLN A 136 7.07 -24.75 -13.75
C GLN A 136 5.82 -24.23 -14.46
N GLU A 137 5.61 -24.66 -15.70
CA GLU A 137 4.41 -24.35 -16.46
C GLU A 137 3.17 -24.93 -15.77
N ASP A 138 2.05 -24.22 -15.87
CA ASP A 138 0.75 -24.57 -15.27
C ASP A 138 0.73 -24.77 -13.74
N PHE A 139 1.86 -24.54 -13.07
CA PHE A 139 1.93 -24.45 -11.62
C PHE A 139 1.75 -22.99 -11.19
N ALA A 140 0.51 -22.65 -10.89
CA ALA A 140 0.21 -21.52 -10.05
C ALA A 140 -0.78 -22.00 -9.01
N VAL A 141 -0.38 -22.00 -7.75
CA VAL A 141 -1.37 -21.95 -6.69
C VAL A 141 -1.90 -20.52 -6.72
N GLU A 142 -2.87 -20.25 -7.63
CA GLU A 142 -4.04 -19.37 -7.43
C GLU A 142 -4.88 -19.06 -8.68
N ARG A 143 -6.17 -18.77 -8.43
CA ARG A 143 -7.01 -17.81 -9.19
C ARG A 143 -8.27 -17.41 -8.42
N GLY A 144 -8.32 -16.17 -7.93
CA GLY A 144 -9.55 -15.49 -7.49
C GLY A 144 -9.89 -14.31 -8.40
N THR A 145 -11.16 -13.90 -8.46
CA THR A 145 -11.57 -12.69 -9.20
C THR A 145 -10.93 -11.45 -8.58
N ALA A 146 -10.50 -10.50 -9.42
CA ALA A 146 -9.94 -9.22 -8.98
C ALA A 146 -10.89 -8.51 -8.00
N ASN A 147 -10.50 -8.39 -6.73
CA ASN A 147 -11.23 -7.56 -5.77
C ASN A 147 -10.59 -6.18 -5.68
N ILE A 148 -11.05 -5.26 -6.52
CA ILE A 148 -10.62 -3.85 -6.52
C ILE A 148 -11.00 -3.07 -5.25
N HIS A 149 -11.83 -3.67 -4.39
CA HIS A 149 -12.29 -3.05 -3.14
C HIS A 149 -11.51 -3.54 -1.91
N ALA A 150 -10.60 -4.51 -2.05
CA ALA A 150 -9.74 -5.00 -0.97
C ALA A 150 -8.40 -4.24 -0.95
N GLN A 151 -8.48 -2.93 -0.71
CA GLN A 151 -7.38 -1.93 -0.85
C GLN A 151 -6.12 -2.18 0.01
N THR A 152 -6.15 -3.15 0.93
CA THR A 152 -5.07 -3.43 1.89
C THR A 152 -4.74 -4.92 2.01
N LYS A 153 -5.11 -5.73 1.01
CA LYS A 153 -4.88 -7.18 1.00
C LYS A 153 -4.19 -7.60 -0.28
N TRP A 154 -3.46 -8.71 -0.23
CA TRP A 154 -2.73 -9.24 -1.38
C TRP A 154 -3.63 -9.28 -2.63
N PHE A 155 -3.28 -8.45 -3.61
CA PHE A 155 -4.13 -8.15 -4.76
C PHE A 155 -4.46 -9.42 -5.55
N CYS A 156 -5.72 -9.86 -5.51
CA CYS A 156 -6.13 -11.20 -5.94
C CYS A 156 -5.66 -11.67 -7.34
N PRO A 157 -5.60 -10.82 -8.39
CA PRO A 157 -5.08 -11.23 -9.70
C PRO A 157 -3.61 -11.67 -9.66
N HIS A 158 -2.86 -11.17 -8.67
CA HIS A 158 -1.46 -11.45 -8.42
C HIS A 158 -1.22 -12.02 -7.01
N ARG A 159 -2.27 -12.50 -6.37
CA ARG A 159 -2.13 -13.47 -5.30
C ARG A 159 -1.81 -14.75 -6.08
N ARG A 160 -0.57 -15.25 -5.99
CA ARG A 160 -0.15 -16.57 -6.48
C ARG A 160 1.22 -17.01 -5.96
N ILE A 161 1.44 -18.33 -5.99
CA ILE A 161 2.75 -18.95 -5.82
C ILE A 161 3.29 -19.49 -7.14
N LEU A 162 4.56 -19.19 -7.42
CA LEU A 162 5.34 -19.77 -8.52
C LEU A 162 6.25 -20.88 -7.99
N ALA A 163 6.45 -21.93 -8.78
CA ALA A 163 7.51 -22.91 -8.58
C ALA A 163 8.63 -22.68 -9.60
N ILE A 164 9.86 -22.55 -9.11
CA ILE A 164 11.07 -22.29 -9.91
C ILE A 164 12.05 -23.42 -9.68
N HIS A 165 12.40 -24.13 -10.76
CA HIS A 165 13.33 -25.25 -10.74
C HIS A 165 14.74 -24.81 -11.17
N ALA A 166 15.73 -25.13 -10.37
CA ALA A 166 17.15 -24.99 -10.68
C ALA A 166 17.87 -26.31 -10.37
N PRO A 167 19.10 -26.54 -10.87
CA PRO A 167 19.84 -27.76 -10.56
C PRO A 167 19.95 -28.00 -9.04
N GLY A 168 19.34 -29.08 -8.56
CA GLY A 168 19.33 -29.48 -7.15
C GLY A 168 18.45 -28.63 -6.23
N ARG A 169 17.67 -27.68 -6.74
CA ARG A 169 16.90 -26.74 -5.93
C ARG A 169 15.53 -26.44 -6.50
N LEU A 170 14.52 -26.48 -5.64
CA LEU A 170 13.19 -25.95 -5.90
C LEU A 170 12.99 -24.67 -5.07
N THR A 171 12.54 -23.60 -5.71
CA THR A 171 12.08 -22.39 -5.03
C THR A 171 10.57 -22.26 -5.20
N LEU A 172 9.85 -22.07 -4.09
CA LEU A 172 8.47 -21.59 -4.11
C LEU A 172 8.49 -20.11 -3.78
N ALA A 173 7.85 -19.27 -4.58
CA ALA A 173 7.90 -17.83 -4.40
C ALA A 173 6.52 -17.18 -4.55
N THR A 174 6.25 -16.16 -3.75
CA THR A 174 5.11 -15.28 -3.98
C THR A 174 5.36 -14.46 -5.24
N ASP A 175 4.30 -14.21 -6.00
CA ASP A 175 4.35 -13.33 -7.17
C ASP A 175 3.18 -12.35 -7.13
N GLY A 176 3.29 -11.38 -6.22
CA GLY A 176 2.47 -10.19 -6.26
C GLY A 176 2.21 -9.48 -4.94
N LEU A 177 2.90 -9.83 -3.86
CA LEU A 177 2.87 -9.05 -2.63
C LEU A 177 3.33 -7.61 -2.88
N SER A 178 4.29 -7.42 -3.77
CA SER A 178 4.79 -6.12 -4.22
C SER A 178 3.96 -5.47 -5.34
N THR A 179 2.79 -6.03 -5.69
CA THR A 179 1.90 -5.37 -6.68
C THR A 179 1.42 -4.04 -6.10
N PRO A 180 1.57 -2.93 -6.83
CA PRO A 180 1.02 -1.65 -6.40
C PRO A 180 -0.44 -1.76 -5.98
N TRP A 181 -0.83 -1.02 -4.96
CA TRP A 181 -2.18 -1.07 -4.43
C TRP A 181 -3.20 -0.53 -5.44
N ALA A 182 -4.24 -1.32 -5.70
CA ALA A 182 -5.42 -0.85 -6.40
C ALA A 182 -6.21 0.11 -5.50
N GLY A 183 -6.80 1.15 -6.09
CA GLY A 183 -7.59 2.12 -5.33
C GLY A 183 -6.75 3.11 -4.50
N ILE A 184 -5.42 3.09 -4.61
CA ILE A 184 -4.49 4.00 -3.94
C ILE A 184 -3.68 4.73 -5.01
N SER A 185 -3.38 6.02 -4.78
CA SER A 185 -2.67 6.87 -5.74
C SER A 185 -1.17 6.96 -5.47
N GLU A 186 -0.80 6.72 -4.22
CA GLU A 186 0.53 6.78 -3.66
C GLU A 186 1.48 5.85 -4.44
N PRO A 187 2.70 6.31 -4.76
CA PRO A 187 3.66 5.55 -5.57
C PRO A 187 4.38 4.50 -4.70
N GLU A 188 3.66 3.45 -4.31
CA GLU A 188 4.15 2.39 -3.41
C GLU A 188 3.94 1.00 -4.02
N ASN A 189 4.91 0.11 -3.81
CA ASN A 189 4.85 -1.28 -4.26
C ASN A 189 4.18 -2.17 -3.21
N GLY A 190 2.86 -2.16 -3.12
CA GLY A 190 2.11 -3.14 -2.33
C GLY A 190 2.61 -3.30 -0.88
N VAL A 191 2.86 -4.55 -0.48
CA VAL A 191 3.41 -4.96 0.82
C VAL A 191 4.93 -4.75 0.92
N GLU A 192 5.56 -4.24 -0.15
CA GLU A 192 6.97 -3.88 -0.22
C GLU A 192 7.96 -5.04 -0.01
N CYS A 193 7.57 -6.27 -0.36
CA CYS A 193 8.47 -7.44 -0.41
C CYS A 193 7.92 -8.53 -1.33
N GLU A 194 8.72 -9.57 -1.55
CA GLU A 194 8.23 -10.90 -1.92
C GLU A 194 8.84 -11.95 -0.97
N LEU A 195 8.10 -13.03 -0.75
CA LEU A 195 8.52 -14.16 0.07
C LEU A 195 8.93 -15.34 -0.80
N PHE A 196 9.86 -16.15 -0.32
CA PHE A 196 10.19 -17.42 -0.96
C PHE A 196 10.62 -18.50 0.04
N MET A 197 10.42 -19.75 -0.33
CA MET A 197 10.97 -20.93 0.33
C MET A 197 11.92 -21.65 -0.63
N GLU A 198 12.95 -22.30 -0.09
CA GLU A 198 13.86 -23.14 -0.87
C GLU A 198 13.88 -24.55 -0.31
N PHE A 199 13.86 -25.52 -1.22
CA PHE A 199 13.92 -26.94 -0.94
C PHE A 199 14.96 -27.60 -1.85
N ASP A 200 15.51 -28.73 -1.42
CA ASP A 200 16.22 -29.62 -2.34
C ASP A 200 15.20 -30.25 -3.29
N ALA A 201 15.45 -30.17 -4.60
CA ALA A 201 14.54 -30.65 -5.63
C ALA A 201 14.21 -32.15 -5.49
N ALA A 202 15.08 -32.95 -4.85
CA ALA A 202 14.85 -34.37 -4.62
C ALA A 202 13.90 -34.68 -3.44
N THR A 203 13.56 -33.68 -2.62
CA THR A 203 12.90 -33.90 -1.31
C THR A 203 11.38 -33.83 -1.35
N LEU A 204 10.78 -33.26 -2.40
CA LEU A 204 9.34 -33.06 -2.49
C LEU A 204 8.78 -33.71 -3.76
N ASP A 205 7.67 -34.44 -3.60
CA ASP A 205 6.81 -34.84 -4.70
C ASP A 205 5.78 -33.73 -5.02
N ALA A 206 4.94 -33.95 -6.04
CA ALA A 206 3.96 -32.95 -6.47
C ALA A 206 2.99 -32.53 -5.35
N ALA A 207 2.56 -33.46 -4.50
CA ALA A 207 1.67 -33.18 -3.39
C ALA A 207 2.37 -32.35 -2.30
N GLY A 208 3.63 -32.66 -2.00
CA GLY A 208 4.45 -31.88 -1.10
C GLY A 208 4.67 -30.44 -1.60
N ILE A 209 4.96 -30.28 -2.89
CA ILE A 209 5.09 -28.97 -3.54
C ILE A 209 3.81 -28.14 -3.38
N GLU A 210 2.64 -28.73 -3.66
CA GLU A 210 1.35 -28.08 -3.52
C GLU A 210 1.06 -27.69 -2.05
N ASN A 211 1.36 -28.58 -1.10
CA ASN A 211 1.17 -28.32 0.32
C ASN A 211 2.02 -27.14 0.82
N TRP A 212 3.31 -27.09 0.47
CA TRP A 212 4.19 -25.98 0.84
C TRP A 212 3.83 -24.68 0.12
N ALA A 213 3.34 -24.75 -1.11
CA ALA A 213 2.84 -23.58 -1.82
C ALA A 213 1.57 -23.01 -1.14
N ASN A 214 0.62 -23.88 -0.76
CA ASN A 214 -0.54 -23.49 0.03
C ASN A 214 -0.16 -22.89 1.38
N LEU A 215 0.90 -23.39 2.04
CA LEU A 215 1.40 -22.74 3.24
C LEU A 215 1.95 -21.34 2.94
N LEU A 216 2.81 -21.21 1.92
CA LEU A 216 3.43 -19.94 1.55
C LEU A 216 2.38 -18.88 1.17
N ILE A 217 1.27 -19.29 0.57
CA ILE A 217 0.16 -18.39 0.26
C ILE A 217 -0.50 -17.82 1.52
N ASN A 218 -0.70 -18.65 2.53
CA ASN A 218 -1.29 -18.23 3.80
C ASN A 218 -0.32 -17.34 4.58
N ILE A 219 0.98 -17.60 4.50
CA ILE A 219 2.01 -16.71 5.05
C ILE A 219 1.97 -15.36 4.33
N GLY A 220 1.86 -15.34 3.01
CA GLY A 220 1.73 -14.11 2.23
C GLY A 220 0.50 -13.29 2.62
N ASP A 221 -0.65 -13.94 2.85
CA ASP A 221 -1.84 -13.26 3.37
C ASP A 221 -1.60 -12.62 4.74
N LEU A 222 -0.96 -13.35 5.66
CA LEU A 222 -0.61 -12.80 6.96
C LEU A 222 0.32 -11.60 6.80
N VAL A 223 1.35 -11.69 5.96
CA VAL A 223 2.27 -10.58 5.69
C VAL A 223 1.55 -9.36 5.11
N ALA A 224 0.57 -9.58 4.23
CA ALA A 224 -0.23 -8.52 3.63
C ALA A 224 -1.21 -7.83 4.59
N ASP A 225 -1.74 -8.53 5.61
CA ASP A 225 -2.75 -8.01 6.54
C ASP A 225 -2.19 -7.04 7.63
N GLY A 226 -1.02 -6.43 7.40
CA GLY A 226 -0.60 -5.22 8.12
C GLY A 226 0.65 -5.32 8.99
N TYR A 227 1.48 -6.35 8.85
CA TYR A 227 2.60 -6.56 9.78
C TYR A 227 3.90 -5.77 9.47
N ARG A 228 3.94 -4.89 8.46
CA ARG A 228 5.17 -4.17 8.03
C ARG A 228 6.41 -5.08 8.07
N VAL A 229 6.24 -6.33 7.65
CA VAL A 229 7.20 -7.42 7.93
C VAL A 229 8.55 -7.14 7.30
N ALA A 230 8.57 -6.53 6.12
CA ALA A 230 9.81 -6.13 5.47
C ALA A 230 10.66 -5.21 6.37
N ARG A 231 10.05 -4.24 7.04
CA ARG A 231 10.75 -3.33 7.97
C ARG A 231 11.28 -4.08 9.19
N ASP A 232 10.48 -4.98 9.75
CA ASP A 232 10.85 -5.71 10.96
C ASP A 232 11.95 -6.74 10.66
N VAL A 233 11.88 -7.44 9.53
CA VAL A 233 12.96 -8.32 9.03
C VAL A 233 14.22 -7.50 8.73
N GLU A 234 14.12 -6.32 8.11
CA GLU A 234 15.28 -5.46 7.85
C GLU A 234 15.95 -5.00 9.15
N LYS A 235 15.16 -4.60 10.14
CA LYS A 235 15.65 -4.15 11.45
C LYS A 235 16.33 -5.28 12.23
N HIS A 236 15.75 -6.48 12.21
CA HIS A 236 16.15 -7.59 13.08
C HIS A 236 17.02 -8.65 12.38
N GLY A 237 17.13 -8.59 11.06
CA GLY A 237 17.79 -9.58 10.19
C GLY A 237 16.98 -10.87 9.99
N ALA A 238 16.37 -11.38 11.07
CA ALA A 238 15.44 -12.49 11.06
C ALA A 238 14.48 -12.42 12.24
N ILE A 239 13.28 -12.98 12.07
CA ILE A 239 12.19 -12.99 13.06
C ILE A 239 11.49 -14.36 13.10
N LEU A 240 10.97 -14.74 14.28
CA LEU A 240 9.98 -15.81 14.39
C LEU A 240 8.61 -15.22 14.06
N PHE A 241 7.98 -15.71 13.00
CA PHE A 241 6.78 -15.07 12.43
C PHE A 241 5.49 -15.71 12.93
N CYS A 242 5.23 -16.97 12.55
CA CYS A 242 4.00 -17.65 12.90
C CYS A 242 4.23 -19.12 13.28
N ARG A 243 3.23 -19.70 13.95
CA ARG A 243 3.18 -21.14 14.25
C ARG A 243 2.51 -21.89 13.11
N LEU A 244 2.98 -23.11 12.86
CA LEU A 244 2.40 -24.05 11.92
C LEU A 244 1.39 -24.96 12.61
N THR A 245 0.45 -25.48 11.83
CA THR A 245 -0.46 -26.54 12.29
C THR A 245 0.30 -27.87 12.37
N GLU A 246 -0.32 -28.86 13.02
CA GLU A 246 0.28 -30.18 13.21
C GLU A 246 0.51 -30.95 11.88
N ASP A 247 -0.11 -30.49 10.79
CA ASP A 247 0.03 -31.05 9.45
C ASP A 247 1.45 -30.90 8.88
N TYR A 248 2.25 -29.99 9.44
CA TYR A 248 3.62 -29.70 8.99
C TYR A 248 4.70 -30.33 9.87
N ARG A 249 4.34 -31.21 10.81
CA ARG A 249 5.32 -31.88 11.67
C ARG A 249 6.43 -32.54 10.83
N PRO A 250 7.70 -32.44 11.27
CA PRO A 250 8.15 -31.93 12.57
C PRO A 250 8.32 -30.40 12.64
N MET A 251 8.03 -29.66 11.57
CA MET A 251 8.12 -28.20 11.56
C MET A 251 6.95 -27.60 12.33
N THR A 252 7.25 -26.67 13.24
CA THR A 252 6.26 -26.06 14.15
C THR A 252 6.13 -24.55 13.95
N ARG A 253 7.09 -23.91 13.26
CA ARG A 253 7.12 -22.46 13.08
C ARG A 253 7.67 -22.04 11.72
N ILE A 254 7.31 -20.82 11.32
CA ILE A 254 7.95 -20.09 10.23
C ILE A 254 8.84 -19.03 10.82
N MET A 255 10.07 -19.03 10.34
CA MET A 255 11.01 -17.94 10.49
C MET A 255 11.06 -17.16 9.17
N LEU A 256 11.11 -15.83 9.26
CA LEU A 256 11.33 -14.94 8.13
C LEU A 256 12.71 -14.30 8.27
N SER A 257 13.53 -14.34 7.23
CA SER A 257 14.88 -13.78 7.25
C SER A 257 15.17 -12.97 6.00
N ARG A 258 16.00 -11.95 6.16
CA ARG A 258 16.47 -11.13 5.05
C ARG A 258 17.26 -11.98 4.05
N ASP A 259 16.97 -11.81 2.76
CA ASP A 259 17.85 -12.26 1.69
C ASP A 259 18.61 -11.05 1.13
N ALA A 260 19.85 -11.26 0.68
CA ALA A 260 20.66 -10.17 0.12
C ALA A 260 20.12 -9.65 -1.21
N SER A 261 19.27 -10.43 -1.89
CA SER A 261 18.73 -10.05 -3.18
C SER A 261 17.50 -9.16 -3.06
N ARG A 262 17.26 -8.38 -4.10
CA ARG A 262 16.09 -7.52 -4.26
C ARG A 262 15.51 -7.72 -5.65
N ILE A 263 14.22 -7.45 -5.81
CA ILE A 263 13.58 -7.39 -7.12
C ILE A 263 13.66 -5.95 -7.60
N ASP A 264 14.54 -5.71 -8.58
CA ASP A 264 14.65 -4.43 -9.27
C ASP A 264 13.65 -4.30 -10.42
N GLY A 265 13.52 -3.09 -10.98
CA GLY A 265 12.67 -2.84 -12.15
C GLY A 265 11.17 -2.78 -11.85
N LEU A 266 10.76 -2.88 -10.59
CA LEU A 266 9.39 -2.62 -10.15
C LEU A 266 9.04 -1.12 -10.31
N PRO A 267 7.75 -0.77 -10.49
CA PRO A 267 7.33 0.59 -10.83
C PRO A 267 7.74 1.66 -9.83
N PHE A 268 7.78 1.33 -8.53
CA PHE A 268 8.08 2.28 -7.45
C PHE A 268 9.36 1.96 -6.69
N GLY A 269 10.34 1.37 -7.38
CA GLY A 269 11.64 1.03 -6.82
C GLY A 269 11.76 -0.43 -6.38
N SER A 270 12.94 -0.82 -5.92
CA SER A 270 13.22 -2.23 -5.59
C SER A 270 12.57 -2.67 -4.28
N VAL A 271 12.11 -3.93 -4.23
CA VAL A 271 11.62 -4.55 -2.99
C VAL A 271 12.58 -5.64 -2.51
N PRO A 272 12.80 -5.80 -1.19
CA PRO A 272 13.57 -6.90 -0.64
C PRO A 272 12.90 -8.25 -0.87
N LEU A 273 13.73 -9.29 -0.92
CA LEU A 273 13.28 -10.65 -0.73
C LEU A 273 13.40 -11.08 0.73
N ILE A 274 12.41 -11.85 1.17
CA ILE A 274 12.38 -12.44 2.49
C ILE A 274 12.26 -13.95 2.34
N ARG A 275 13.19 -14.68 2.95
CA ARG A 275 13.16 -16.14 2.98
C ARG A 275 12.24 -16.60 4.10
N ALA A 276 11.23 -17.39 3.76
CA ALA A 276 10.43 -18.13 4.70
C ALA A 276 11.06 -19.51 4.93
N THR A 277 11.41 -19.80 6.18
CA THR A 277 12.09 -21.03 6.58
C THR A 277 11.25 -21.76 7.62
N PRO A 278 10.70 -22.95 7.30
CA PRO A 278 10.12 -23.84 8.30
C PRO A 278 11.18 -24.32 9.28
N ILE A 279 10.88 -24.24 10.57
CA ILE A 279 11.76 -24.72 11.65
C ILE A 279 10.97 -25.60 12.63
N ALA A 280 11.67 -26.55 13.22
CA ALA A 280 11.18 -27.36 14.34
C ALA A 280 11.46 -26.65 15.68
N GLU A 281 10.66 -26.93 16.71
CA GLU A 281 10.82 -26.30 18.03
C GLU A 281 12.20 -26.61 18.66
N THR A 282 12.75 -27.79 18.37
CA THR A 282 14.08 -28.23 18.86
C THR A 282 15.21 -27.32 18.36
N GLU A 283 15.03 -26.59 17.27
CA GLU A 283 16.06 -25.71 16.72
C GLU A 283 16.25 -24.44 17.55
N ILE A 284 15.18 -24.01 18.22
CA ILE A 284 15.12 -22.85 19.12
C ILE A 284 15.01 -23.24 20.59
N GLU A 285 15.13 -24.53 20.91
CA GLU A 285 15.07 -25.01 22.28
C GLU A 285 16.18 -24.37 23.15
N GLY A 286 15.79 -23.94 24.35
CA GLY A 286 16.68 -23.25 25.29
C GLY A 286 17.06 -21.82 24.88
N GLN A 287 16.50 -21.27 23.79
CA GLN A 287 16.67 -19.86 23.43
C GLN A 287 15.69 -18.98 24.20
N ASP A 288 16.12 -17.75 24.49
CA ASP A 288 15.23 -16.71 24.97
C ASP A 288 14.35 -16.20 23.81
N LEU A 289 13.03 -16.17 24.03
CA LEU A 289 12.03 -15.73 23.06
C LEU A 289 11.36 -14.41 23.50
N SER A 290 11.90 -13.75 24.53
CA SER A 290 11.31 -12.53 25.10
C SER A 290 11.63 -11.26 24.33
N ASP A 291 12.60 -11.30 23.41
CA ASP A 291 12.91 -10.16 22.55
C ASP A 291 11.83 -9.96 21.48
N ASP A 292 11.76 -8.73 20.95
CA ASP A 292 10.83 -8.40 19.87
C ASP A 292 10.95 -9.43 18.74
N TRP A 293 9.83 -10.07 18.42
CA TRP A 293 9.72 -11.10 17.39
C TRP A 293 10.56 -12.39 17.60
N GLY A 294 11.11 -12.64 18.80
CA GLY A 294 11.99 -13.80 19.02
C GLY A 294 13.24 -13.76 18.13
N ALA A 295 13.70 -12.56 17.77
CA ALA A 295 14.67 -12.35 16.72
C ALA A 295 16.03 -12.99 17.03
N ALA A 296 16.48 -12.97 18.28
CA ALA A 296 17.72 -13.63 18.70
C ALA A 296 17.67 -15.15 18.45
N ALA A 297 16.56 -15.79 18.80
CA ALA A 297 16.37 -17.22 18.56
C ALA A 297 16.33 -17.53 17.06
N ALA A 298 15.66 -16.71 16.26
CA ALA A 298 15.64 -16.84 14.80
C ALA A 298 17.06 -16.76 14.19
N ARG A 299 17.84 -15.73 14.55
CA ARG A 299 19.22 -15.58 14.07
C ARG A 299 20.11 -16.75 14.48
N ASN A 300 19.96 -17.25 15.71
CA ASN A 300 20.71 -18.40 16.19
C ASN A 300 20.33 -19.69 15.43
N ALA A 301 19.05 -19.90 15.12
CA ALA A 301 18.61 -21.02 14.31
C ALA A 301 19.18 -20.98 12.87
N LEU A 302 19.19 -19.80 12.22
CA LEU A 302 19.83 -19.62 10.91
C LEU A 302 21.32 -19.93 10.94
N ALA A 303 22.02 -19.43 11.95
CA ALA A 303 23.45 -19.64 12.10
C ALA A 303 23.79 -21.13 12.24
N LYS A 304 22.99 -21.91 13.00
CA LYS A 304 23.15 -23.38 13.11
C LYS A 304 22.98 -24.10 11.78
N ARG A 305 22.14 -23.59 10.88
CA ARG A 305 21.95 -24.11 9.52
C ARG A 305 23.02 -23.62 8.53
N GLY A 306 23.99 -22.82 8.97
CA GLY A 306 25.02 -22.24 8.10
C GLY A 306 24.49 -21.15 7.15
N MET A 307 23.28 -20.64 7.39
CA MET A 307 22.70 -19.55 6.62
C MET A 307 23.14 -18.22 7.23
N ARG A 308 23.87 -17.40 6.47
CA ARG A 308 24.27 -16.06 6.90
C ARG A 308 23.18 -15.04 6.57
N ILE A 309 23.00 -14.10 7.49
CA ILE A 309 22.27 -12.86 7.27
C ILE A 309 23.35 -11.86 6.85
N ASP A 310 23.51 -11.67 5.55
CA ASP A 310 24.35 -10.59 5.03
C ASP A 310 23.58 -9.27 5.10
#